data_AF-A0A9J7AUS5-F1
#
_entry.id   AF-A0A9J7AUS5-F1
#
_cell.length_a   1.000
_cell.length_b   1.000
_cell.length_c   1.000
_cell.angle_alpha   90.00
_cell.angle_beta   90.00
_cell.angle_gamma   90.00
#
_symmetry.space_group_name_H-M   'P 1'
#
loop_
_entity.id
_entity.type
_entity.pdbx_description
1 polymer ?
#
loop_
_entity_poly.entity_id
_entity_poly.type
_entity_poly.pdbx_seq_one_letter_code
_entity_poly.pdbx_strand_id
1 'polypeptide(L)'
;MVIKGKVKKSIKKQIRERGFAEVDLTLDQIQKLHLVNDDRGTDRENDRFWRLVNAIRDHGYASSDPLRIFYLDDSFVLVDGGHRLSAARKVAGEWLSNLFREKVHFISCLVTPGPLDSVHHNDNRVPAE
;
A
#
# COMPACT_ATOMS: atom_id res chain seq x y z
N MET A 1 14.56 8.50 14.26
CA MET A 1 13.87 7.19 14.17
C MET A 1 12.75 7.11 15.23
N VAL A 2 11.60 7.75 15.01
CA VAL A 2 10.47 7.89 16.00
C VAL A 2 9.09 7.71 15.35
N ILE A 3 9.03 7.42 14.04
CA ILE A 3 7.81 7.57 13.22
C ILE A 3 6.85 6.36 13.36
N LYS A 4 7.35 5.15 13.64
CA LYS A 4 6.56 3.90 13.67
C LYS A 4 5.39 3.94 14.66
N GLY A 5 5.63 4.44 15.87
CA GLY A 5 4.63 4.47 16.94
C GLY A 5 3.56 5.56 16.78
N LYS A 6 3.89 6.70 16.17
CA LYS A 6 2.96 7.83 16.02
C LYS A 6 1.92 7.57 14.92
N VAL A 7 2.33 7.00 13.79
CA VAL A 7 1.43 6.71 12.67
C VAL A 7 0.40 5.65 13.04
N LYS A 8 0.84 4.49 13.57
CA LYS A 8 -0.09 3.44 14.01
C LYS A 8 -1.08 3.95 15.06
N LYS A 9 -0.61 4.71 16.06
CA LYS A 9 -1.48 5.29 17.09
C LYS A 9 -2.50 6.28 16.51
N SER A 10 -2.08 7.10 15.54
CA SER A 10 -2.96 8.05 14.85
C SER A 10 -4.07 7.32 14.08
N ILE A 11 -3.71 6.30 13.29
CA ILE A 11 -4.68 5.50 12.53
C ILE A 11 -5.68 4.82 13.47
N LYS A 12 -5.20 4.16 14.54
CA LYS A 12 -6.08 3.51 15.53
C LYS A 12 -7.03 4.50 16.21
N LYS A 13 -6.54 5.70 16.53
CA LYS A 13 -7.36 6.76 17.13
C LYS A 13 -8.49 7.19 16.18
N GLN A 14 -8.16 7.45 14.90
CA GLN A 14 -9.16 7.84 13.91
C GLN A 14 -10.20 6.73 13.67
N ILE A 15 -9.78 5.47 13.54
CA ILE A 15 -10.70 4.33 13.42
C ILE A 15 -11.64 4.26 14.63
N ARG A 16 -11.13 4.44 15.85
CA ARG A 16 -11.94 4.43 17.06
C ARG A 16 -12.97 5.57 17.10
N GLU A 17 -12.61 6.74 16.61
CA GLU A 17 -13.45 7.94 16.66
C GLU A 17 -14.46 8.02 15.50
N ARG A 18 -14.10 7.51 14.32
CA ARG A 18 -14.84 7.75 13.06
C ARG A 18 -15.25 6.47 12.34
N GLY A 19 -14.77 5.31 12.77
CA GLY A 19 -14.96 4.03 12.09
C GLY A 19 -14.01 3.81 10.90
N PHE A 20 -13.17 4.77 10.56
CA PHE A 20 -12.14 4.68 9.51
C PHE A 20 -11.02 5.70 9.75
N ALA A 21 -9.91 5.58 9.02
CA ALA A 21 -8.83 6.57 8.98
C ALA A 21 -8.43 6.86 7.54
N GLU A 22 -8.32 8.15 7.22
CA GLU A 22 -7.75 8.62 5.96
C GLU A 22 -6.39 9.23 6.28
N VAL A 23 -5.34 8.64 5.72
CA VAL A 23 -3.96 9.05 5.99
C VAL A 23 -3.14 9.04 4.72
N ASP A 24 -2.35 10.10 4.54
CA ASP A 24 -1.33 10.16 3.50
C ASP A 24 -0.02 9.62 4.07
N LEU A 25 0.51 8.58 3.45
CA LEU A 25 1.71 7.89 3.91
C LEU A 25 2.82 7.91 2.86
N THR A 26 4.06 8.08 3.30
CA THR A 26 5.22 7.86 2.43
C THR A 26 5.47 6.37 2.20
N LEU A 27 6.21 6.00 1.16
CA LEU A 27 6.58 4.60 0.92
C LEU A 27 7.32 3.96 2.09
N ASP A 28 8.21 4.71 2.75
CA ASP A 28 8.92 4.28 3.96
C ASP A 28 7.96 4.00 5.13
N GLN A 29 6.93 4.84 5.32
CA GLN A 29 5.91 4.61 6.33
C GLN A 29 5.06 3.37 6.00
N ILE A 30 4.71 3.18 4.74
CA ILE A 30 3.97 2.00 4.26
C ILE A 30 4.79 0.72 4.47
N GLN A 31 6.08 0.74 4.14
CA GLN A 31 6.98 -0.40 4.38
C GLN A 31 7.05 -0.73 5.88
N LYS A 32 7.06 0.29 6.76
CA LYS A 32 7.05 0.13 8.22
C LYS A 32 5.71 -0.34 8.80
N LEU A 33 4.61 -0.24 8.05
CA LEU A 33 3.32 -0.79 8.46
C LEU A 33 3.31 -2.32 8.39
N HIS A 34 4.23 -2.93 7.61
CA HIS A 34 4.26 -4.37 7.33
C HIS A 34 2.89 -4.84 6.82
N LEU A 35 2.47 -4.25 5.70
CA LEU A 35 1.19 -4.59 5.07
C LEU A 35 1.18 -6.07 4.67
N VAL A 36 0.14 -6.80 5.08
CA VAL A 36 -0.13 -8.17 4.62
C VAL A 36 -0.69 -8.09 3.19
N ASN A 37 -0.29 -9.03 2.32
CA ASN A 37 -0.67 -9.09 0.90
C ASN A 37 -0.22 -7.86 0.08
N ASP A 38 0.83 -7.17 0.51
CA ASP A 38 1.38 -6.02 -0.20
C ASP A 38 2.26 -6.41 -1.38
N ASP A 39 2.85 -7.60 -1.32
CA ASP A 39 3.54 -8.25 -2.43
C ASP A 39 2.58 -9.18 -3.18
N ARG A 40 2.22 -8.77 -4.40
CA ARG A 40 1.46 -9.62 -5.33
C ARG A 40 2.35 -10.31 -6.35
N GLY A 41 3.67 -10.33 -6.10
CA GLY A 41 4.66 -10.83 -7.02
C GLY A 41 4.87 -9.89 -8.20
N THR A 42 6.12 -9.80 -8.66
CA THR A 42 6.48 -9.33 -10.01
C THR A 42 5.90 -10.21 -11.12
N ASP A 43 5.20 -11.29 -10.78
CA ASP A 43 4.65 -12.30 -11.68
C ASP A 43 3.51 -11.82 -12.59
N ARG A 44 3.19 -10.52 -12.54
CA ARG A 44 2.29 -9.86 -13.49
C ARG A 44 2.84 -8.51 -13.95
N GLU A 45 4.12 -8.46 -14.35
CA GLU A 45 4.66 -7.41 -15.24
C GLU A 45 3.98 -7.46 -16.63
N ASN A 46 2.66 -7.32 -16.65
CA ASN A 46 1.84 -7.23 -17.85
C ASN A 46 1.87 -5.78 -18.38
N ASP A 47 1.49 -5.55 -19.64
CA ASP A 47 1.50 -4.23 -20.28
C ASP A 47 0.80 -3.15 -19.45
N ARG A 48 -0.27 -3.53 -18.73
CA ARG A 48 -1.00 -2.64 -17.83
C ARG A 48 -0.15 -2.13 -16.67
N PHE A 49 0.72 -2.97 -16.11
CA PHE A 49 1.64 -2.58 -15.04
C PHE A 49 2.67 -1.58 -15.56
N TRP A 50 3.29 -1.86 -16.71
CA TRP A 50 4.27 -0.95 -17.31
C TRP A 50 3.67 0.39 -17.74
N ARG A 51 2.43 0.41 -18.23
CA ARG A 51 1.70 1.66 -18.49
C ARG A 51 1.53 2.50 -17.22
N LEU A 52 1.22 1.87 -16.09
CA LEU A 52 1.09 2.56 -14.81
C LEU A 52 2.44 3.07 -14.30
N VAL A 53 3.51 2.27 -14.40
CA VAL A 53 4.87 2.69 -14.07
C VAL A 53 5.27 3.92 -14.89
N ASN A 54 5.07 3.89 -16.21
CA ASN A 54 5.38 5.03 -17.08
C ASN A 54 4.54 6.26 -16.73
N ALA A 55 3.24 6.09 -16.48
CA ALA A 55 2.39 7.20 -16.05
C ALA A 55 2.90 7.85 -14.74
N ILE A 56 3.35 7.05 -13.77
CA ILE A 56 3.93 7.55 -12.51
C ILE A 56 5.29 8.23 -12.76
N ARG A 57 6.11 7.73 -13.69
CA ARG A 57 7.38 8.38 -14.08
C ARG A 57 7.13 9.76 -14.68
N ASP A 58 6.17 9.84 -15.60
CA ASP A 58 5.90 11.06 -16.36
C ASP A 58 5.22 12.11 -15.49
N HIS A 59 4.15 11.72 -14.79
CA HIS A 59 3.25 12.64 -14.09
C HIS A 59 3.36 12.62 -12.56
N GLY A 60 4.09 11.65 -11.99
CA GLY A 60 4.09 11.41 -10.55
C GLY A 60 2.93 10.51 -10.10
N TYR A 61 2.96 10.08 -8.84
CA TYR A 61 1.89 9.28 -8.26
C TYR A 61 0.64 10.14 -8.03
N ALA A 62 -0.46 9.82 -8.70
CA ALA A 62 -1.74 10.48 -8.50
C ALA A 62 -2.50 9.84 -7.34
N SER A 63 -2.83 10.64 -6.32
CA SER A 63 -3.51 10.18 -5.10
C SER A 63 -5.04 10.05 -5.22
N SER A 64 -5.59 10.11 -6.43
CA SER A 64 -7.03 10.14 -6.67
C SER A 64 -7.77 8.84 -6.32
N ASP A 65 -7.05 7.72 -6.18
CA ASP A 65 -7.60 6.44 -5.77
C ASP A 65 -6.79 5.84 -4.61
N PRO A 66 -7.28 5.96 -3.36
CA PRO A 66 -6.51 5.58 -2.19
C PRO A 66 -6.27 4.07 -2.12
N LEU A 67 -5.18 3.67 -1.45
CA LEU A 67 -4.99 2.28 -1.06
C LEU A 67 -6.03 1.90 -0.02
N ARG A 68 -6.71 0.76 -0.21
CA ARG A 68 -7.69 0.26 0.77
C ARG A 68 -7.02 -0.76 1.67
N ILE A 69 -7.02 -0.46 2.97
CA ILE A 69 -6.33 -1.26 3.97
C ILE A 69 -7.34 -1.64 5.06
N PHE A 70 -7.33 -2.91 5.45
CA PHE A 70 -8.01 -3.35 6.66
C PHE A 70 -7.07 -3.33 7.85
N TYR A 71 -7.56 -2.89 8.99
CA TYR A 71 -6.90 -3.02 10.28
C TYR A 71 -7.58 -4.13 11.08
N LEU A 72 -6.84 -5.20 11.40
CA LEU A 72 -7.32 -6.42 12.04
C LEU A 72 -6.21 -7.00 12.93
N ASP A 73 -6.50 -7.30 14.19
CA ASP A 73 -5.55 -7.93 15.13
C ASP A 73 -4.13 -7.32 15.12
N ASP A 74 -4.06 -5.98 15.20
CA ASP A 74 -2.82 -5.17 15.13
C ASP A 74 -2.03 -5.27 13.80
N SER A 75 -2.62 -5.91 12.80
CA SER A 75 -2.10 -6.06 11.45
C SER A 75 -2.83 -5.14 10.47
N PHE A 76 -2.12 -4.74 9.42
CA PHE A 76 -2.67 -3.95 8.32
C PHE A 76 -2.66 -4.82 7.07
N VAL A 77 -3.83 -5.07 6.48
CA VAL A 77 -3.99 -5.95 5.31
C VAL A 77 -4.34 -5.10 4.10
N LEU A 78 -3.55 -5.19 3.03
CA LEU A 78 -3.84 -4.47 1.79
C LEU A 78 -4.93 -5.22 1.01
N VAL A 79 -6.08 -4.58 0.83
CA VAL A 79 -7.26 -5.15 0.17
C VAL A 79 -7.26 -4.77 -1.31
N ASP A 80 -7.03 -3.49 -1.59
CA ASP A 80 -6.98 -2.95 -2.95
C ASP A 80 -5.84 -1.93 -3.11
N GLY A 81 -5.35 -1.83 -4.34
CA GLY A 81 -4.26 -0.93 -4.71
C GLY A 81 -2.87 -1.57 -4.71
N GLY A 82 -2.77 -2.91 -4.58
CA GLY A 82 -1.50 -3.64 -4.66
C GLY A 82 -0.69 -3.29 -5.91
N HIS A 83 -1.30 -3.27 -7.09
CA HIS A 83 -0.61 -2.89 -8.33
C HIS A 83 -0.08 -1.44 -8.31
N ARG A 84 -0.83 -0.51 -7.70
CA ARG A 84 -0.41 0.90 -7.55
C ARG A 84 0.78 1.02 -6.61
N LEU A 85 0.73 0.29 -5.48
CA LEU A 85 1.82 0.24 -4.51
C LEU A 85 3.10 -0.38 -5.12
N SER A 86 2.97 -1.50 -5.86
CA SER A 86 4.11 -2.13 -6.53
C SER A 86 4.72 -1.23 -7.61
N ALA A 87 3.88 -0.56 -8.42
CA ALA A 87 4.36 0.38 -9.43
C ALA A 87 5.07 1.59 -8.80
N ALA A 88 4.51 2.14 -7.71
CA ALA A 88 5.13 3.22 -6.96
C ALA A 88 6.48 2.81 -6.35
N ARG A 89 6.58 1.60 -5.79
CA ARG A 89 7.84 1.02 -5.29
C ARG A 89 8.89 0.88 -6.41
N LYS A 90 8.48 0.42 -7.59
CA LYS A 90 9.37 0.28 -8.77
C LYS A 90 9.95 1.64 -9.17
N VAL A 91 9.09 2.66 -9.34
CA VAL A 91 9.53 4.00 -9.73
C VAL A 91 10.41 4.65 -8.66
N ALA A 92 10.12 4.46 -7.37
CA ALA A 92 10.95 4.99 -6.29
C ALA A 92 12.33 4.32 -6.19
N GLY A 93 12.42 3.04 -6.57
CA GLY A 93 13.68 2.27 -6.60
C GLY A 93 14.58 2.58 -7.80
N GLU A 94 14.09 3.30 -8.80
CA GLU A 94 14.85 3.65 -9.99
C GLU A 94 15.81 4.81 -9.73
N TRP A 95 17.08 4.64 -10.14
CA TRP A 95 18.12 5.64 -9.94
C TRP A 95 17.86 6.94 -10.73
N LEU A 96 17.26 6.83 -11.92
CA LEU A 96 17.02 7.95 -12.84
C LEU A 96 15.78 8.78 -12.46
N SER A 97 14.72 8.17 -11.94
CA SER A 97 13.54 8.90 -11.44
C SER A 97 13.88 9.78 -10.23
N ASN A 98 14.90 9.42 -9.46
CA ASN A 98 15.42 10.24 -8.37
C ASN A 98 16.23 11.46 -8.85
N LEU A 99 16.81 11.44 -10.06
CA LEU A 99 17.58 12.57 -10.60
C LEU A 99 16.71 13.76 -11.02
N PHE A 100 15.43 13.55 -11.31
CA PHE A 100 14.56 14.56 -11.93
C PHE A 100 13.40 15.06 -11.07
N ARG A 101 13.32 14.65 -9.78
CA ARG A 101 12.36 15.01 -8.69
C ARG A 101 11.65 13.78 -8.14
N GLU A 102 11.42 13.75 -6.82
CA GLU A 102 10.70 12.67 -6.14
C GLU A 102 9.28 12.51 -6.72
N LYS A 103 9.07 11.45 -7.51
CA LYS A 103 7.81 11.19 -8.24
C LYS A 103 6.72 10.58 -7.35
N VAL A 104 7.11 10.02 -6.21
CA VAL A 104 6.21 9.41 -5.23
C VAL A 104 6.44 10.07 -3.88
N HIS A 105 5.63 11.08 -3.54
CA HIS A 105 5.73 11.78 -2.26
C HIS A 105 4.84 11.15 -1.19
N PHE A 106 3.53 11.08 -1.45
CA PHE A 106 2.54 10.56 -0.53
C PHE A 106 1.56 9.67 -1.28
N ILE A 107 1.12 8.62 -0.60
CA ILE A 107 0.10 7.70 -1.07
C ILE A 107 -1.06 7.79 -0.10
N SER A 108 -2.22 8.26 -0.59
CA SER A 108 -3.44 8.26 0.20
C SER A 108 -3.87 6.84 0.52
N CYS A 109 -4.18 6.61 1.79
CA CYS A 109 -4.59 5.33 2.32
C CYS A 109 -5.91 5.52 3.08
N LEU A 110 -6.88 4.68 2.74
CA LEU A 110 -8.13 4.54 3.47
C LEU A 110 -8.05 3.26 4.30
N VAL A 111 -7.96 3.42 5.62
CA VAL A 111 -7.90 2.32 6.57
C VAL A 111 -9.25 2.14 7.23
N THR A 112 -9.80 0.94 7.14
CA THR A 112 -11.08 0.58 7.76
C THR A 112 -10.90 -0.62 8.68
N PRO A 113 -11.73 -0.81 9.72
CA PRO A 113 -11.74 -2.04 10.48
C PRO A 113 -12.08 -3.21 9.54
N GLY A 114 -11.26 -4.26 9.58
CA GLY A 114 -11.53 -5.46 8.79
C GLY A 114 -12.75 -6.22 9.33
N PRO A 115 -13.49 -6.96 8.49
CA PRO A 115 -14.51 -7.87 8.99
C PRO A 115 -13.83 -8.95 9.85
N LEU A 116 -14.36 -9.17 11.07
CA LEU A 116 -13.84 -10.14 12.04
C LEU A 116 -13.72 -11.56 11.47
N ASP A 117 -14.51 -11.89 10.43
CA ASP A 117 -14.53 -13.21 9.78
C ASP A 117 -13.50 -13.40 8.66
N SER A 118 -12.68 -12.39 8.34
CA SER A 118 -11.75 -12.44 7.20
C SER A 118 -10.37 -13.04 7.48
N VAL A 119 -10.14 -13.60 8.67
CA VAL A 119 -8.90 -14.33 9.00
C VAL A 119 -8.89 -15.75 8.44
N HIS A 120 -9.51 -15.99 7.29
CA HIS A 120 -9.25 -17.22 6.56
C HIS A 120 -7.97 -17.03 5.75
N HIS A 121 -6.92 -17.68 6.24
CA HIS A 121 -5.68 -18.00 5.54
C HIS A 121 -5.96 -18.20 4.05
N ASN A 122 -5.44 -17.31 3.21
CA ASN A 122 -5.34 -17.58 1.79
C ASN A 122 -4.12 -18.50 1.58
N ASP A 123 -4.21 -19.74 2.06
CA ASP A 123 -3.24 -20.79 1.82
C ASP A 123 -3.55 -21.36 0.43
N ASN A 124 -3.12 -20.63 -0.61
CA ASN A 124 -3.26 -21.02 -2.02
C ASN A 124 -2.31 -22.18 -2.37
N ARG A 125 -2.29 -23.24 -1.57
CA ARG A 125 -1.74 -24.54 -1.96
C ARG A 125 -2.82 -25.31 -2.70
N VAL A 126 -2.83 -25.16 -4.02
CA VAL A 126 -3.54 -26.05 -4.91
C VAL A 126 -3.02 -27.48 -4.65
N PRO A 127 -3.85 -28.45 -4.25
CA PRO A 127 -3.42 -29.84 -4.26
C PRO A 127 -3.22 -30.23 -5.73
N ALA A 128 -2.01 -30.64 -6.08
CA ALA A 128 -1.76 -31.30 -7.35
C ALA A 128 -2.54 -32.62 -7.34
N GLU A 129 -3.46 -32.78 -8.29
CA GLU A 129 -4.03 -34.08 -8.68
C GLU A 129 -3.01 -34.90 -9.47
#